data_AF-A0A6G3MG92-F1
#
_entry.id   AF-A0A6G3MG92-F1
#
_cell.length_a   1.000
_cell.length_b   1.000
_cell.length_c   1.000
_cell.angle_alpha   90.00
_cell.angle_beta   90.00
_cell.angle_gamma   90.00
#
_symmetry.space_group_name_H-M   'P 1'
#
loop_
_entity.id
_entity.type
_entity.pdbx_description
1 polymer ?
#
loop_
_entity_poly.entity_id
_entity_poly.type
_entity_poly.pdbx_seq_one_letter_code
_entity_poly.pdbx_strand_id
1 'polypeptide(L)'
;NGSHFQIGKINKRFSLVADASGKTGCTYLYGNLQGCDGSTMYFDGGSFVASSGKVVSMCKRFSINSGCVVMIVVVDVNEIRSRRASVVSLCKTAAEAAILPKIIIPENICKDFDHEYDDSEMMDPYNVINHNNIEIDELIGAPSCYMWDYLRRSRMGGFFVPLSGGDISL
;
A
#
# COMPACT_ATOMS: atom_id res chain seq x y z
N ASN A 1 3.05 2.49 8.45
CA ASN A 1 4.11 1.46 8.46
C ASN A 1 5.37 2.08 7.86
N GLY A 2 6.56 1.67 8.32
CA GLY A 2 7.86 2.08 7.77
C GLY A 2 8.58 0.85 7.24
N SER A 3 7.99 0.18 6.26
CA SER A 3 8.51 -1.08 5.72
C SER A 3 9.45 -0.77 4.56
N HIS A 4 10.76 -0.95 4.80
CA HIS A 4 11.75 -0.77 3.74
C HIS A 4 11.49 -1.72 2.57
N PHE A 5 11.85 -1.23 1.39
CA PHE A 5 11.76 -1.95 0.13
C PHE A 5 12.71 -3.15 0.10
N GLN A 6 12.20 -4.25 -0.41
CA GLN A 6 12.97 -5.45 -0.75
C GLN A 6 12.21 -6.15 -1.89
N ILE A 7 12.94 -6.68 -2.85
CA ILE A 7 12.37 -7.38 -4.02
C ILE A 7 11.43 -8.51 -3.54
N GLY A 8 10.25 -8.60 -4.14
CA GLY A 8 9.23 -9.61 -3.85
C GLY A 8 8.51 -9.47 -2.51
N LYS A 9 8.95 -8.58 -1.62
CA LYS A 9 8.34 -8.39 -0.28
C LYS A 9 6.92 -7.85 -0.36
N ILE A 10 6.54 -7.20 -1.47
CA ILE A 10 5.18 -6.72 -1.70
C ILE A 10 4.15 -7.85 -1.65
N ASN A 11 4.46 -9.02 -2.23
CA ASN A 11 3.58 -10.18 -2.22
C ASN A 11 3.30 -10.66 -0.79
N LYS A 12 4.33 -10.68 0.05
CA LYS A 12 4.18 -11.02 1.47
C LYS A 12 3.31 -10.00 2.20
N ARG A 13 3.42 -8.70 1.88
CA ARG A 13 2.56 -7.65 2.46
C ARG A 13 1.10 -7.87 2.06
N PHE A 14 0.83 -8.15 0.79
CA PHE A 14 -0.53 -8.46 0.32
C PHE A 14 -1.11 -9.69 0.99
N SER A 15 -0.40 -10.82 1.00
CA SER A 15 -0.90 -12.04 1.65
C SER A 15 -1.22 -11.81 3.11
N LEU A 16 -0.32 -11.17 3.87
CA LEU A 16 -0.55 -10.92 5.31
C LEU A 16 -1.79 -10.06 5.56
N VAL A 17 -1.95 -8.96 4.80
CA VAL A 17 -3.06 -8.02 5.02
C VAL A 17 -4.37 -8.58 4.46
N ALA A 18 -4.34 -9.24 3.30
CA ALA A 18 -5.48 -9.93 2.73
C ALA A 18 -5.96 -11.04 3.68
N ASP A 19 -5.08 -11.91 4.16
CA ASP A 19 -5.42 -12.99 5.10
C ASP A 19 -6.02 -12.44 6.39
N ALA A 20 -5.44 -11.37 6.94
CA ALA A 20 -5.98 -10.72 8.15
C ALA A 20 -7.39 -10.16 7.92
N SER A 21 -7.61 -9.48 6.78
CA SER A 21 -8.92 -8.94 6.41
C SER A 21 -9.96 -10.05 6.16
N GLY A 22 -9.54 -11.17 5.56
CA GLY A 22 -10.41 -12.32 5.29
C GLY A 22 -10.82 -13.06 6.56
N LYS A 23 -9.87 -13.27 7.49
CA LYS A 23 -10.13 -13.93 8.78
C LYS A 23 -11.03 -13.14 9.71
N THR A 24 -11.07 -11.82 9.56
CA THR A 24 -11.86 -10.92 10.42
C THR A 24 -13.12 -10.40 9.72
N GLY A 25 -13.24 -10.59 8.40
CA GLY A 25 -14.29 -10.00 7.58
C GLY A 25 -14.31 -8.48 7.68
N CYS A 26 -13.14 -7.83 7.78
CA CYS A 26 -13.02 -6.38 7.89
C CYS A 26 -12.37 -5.77 6.64
N THR A 27 -12.39 -4.44 6.59
CA THR A 27 -11.52 -3.66 5.72
C THR A 27 -10.29 -3.22 6.48
N TYR A 28 -9.13 -3.43 5.86
CA TYR A 28 -7.82 -3.13 6.39
C TYR A 28 -7.14 -2.09 5.50
N LEU A 29 -6.67 -1.00 6.10
CA LEU A 29 -5.88 0.03 5.43
C LEU A 29 -4.40 -0.18 5.76
N TYR A 30 -3.59 -0.41 4.75
CA TYR A 30 -2.14 -0.51 4.88
C TYR A 30 -1.49 0.77 4.37
N GLY A 31 -0.92 1.55 5.29
CA GLY A 31 -0.14 2.75 4.96
C GLY A 31 1.36 2.47 5.04
N ASN A 32 2.13 2.83 4.02
CA ASN A 32 3.60 2.77 4.02
C ASN A 32 4.23 4.12 3.69
N LEU A 33 5.45 4.34 4.20
CA LEU A 33 6.27 5.49 3.81
C LEU A 33 6.72 5.36 2.35
N GLN A 34 7.08 6.49 1.75
CA GLN A 34 7.64 6.58 0.41
C GLN A 34 8.88 7.49 0.44
N GLY A 35 9.91 7.11 -0.32
CA GLY A 35 11.15 7.87 -0.46
C GLY A 35 12.28 7.34 0.44
N CYS A 36 13.37 8.09 0.52
CA CYS A 36 14.46 7.79 1.46
C CYS A 36 14.41 8.68 2.71
N ASP A 37 14.85 8.13 3.83
CA ASP A 37 14.99 8.84 5.12
C ASP A 37 16.37 9.50 5.27
N GLY A 38 17.21 9.45 4.23
CA GLY A 38 18.60 9.91 4.27
C GLY A 38 19.59 8.84 4.73
N SER A 39 19.11 7.63 5.08
CA SER A 39 19.95 6.44 5.28
C SER A 39 20.06 5.64 3.97
N THR A 40 20.59 4.42 4.06
CA THR A 40 20.66 3.45 2.95
C THR A 40 19.33 2.78 2.64
N MET A 41 18.26 3.06 3.40
CA MET A 41 16.95 2.45 3.21
C MET A 41 16.07 3.30 2.29
N TYR A 42 15.35 2.61 1.41
CA TYR A 42 14.30 3.18 0.57
C TYR A 42 12.94 2.60 0.95
N PHE A 43 11.91 3.44 0.97
CA PHE A 43 10.52 3.04 1.18
C PHE A 43 9.75 3.20 -0.13
N ASP A 44 9.13 2.12 -0.57
CA ASP A 44 8.51 2.02 -1.89
C ASP A 44 7.10 2.62 -1.98
N GLY A 45 6.55 3.12 -0.87
CA GLY A 45 5.15 3.47 -0.78
C GLY A 45 4.29 2.23 -0.97
N GLY A 46 3.38 2.28 -1.94
CA GLY A 46 2.49 1.17 -2.24
C GLY A 46 1.52 0.90 -1.08
N SER A 47 1.00 1.96 -0.46
CA SER A 47 -0.12 1.85 0.47
C SER A 47 -1.31 1.22 -0.26
N PHE A 48 -2.09 0.38 0.41
CA PHE A 48 -3.19 -0.34 -0.22
C PHE A 48 -4.33 -0.62 0.76
N VAL A 49 -5.50 -0.93 0.23
CA VAL A 49 -6.68 -1.33 1.01
C VAL A 49 -7.01 -2.77 0.68
N ALA A 50 -7.26 -3.58 1.71
CA ALA A 50 -7.81 -4.92 1.56
C ALA A 50 -9.16 -5.02 2.25
N SER A 51 -10.11 -5.73 1.67
CA SER A 51 -11.43 -5.95 2.24
C SER A 51 -11.79 -7.43 2.12
N SER A 52 -12.16 -8.05 3.24
CA SER A 52 -12.70 -9.42 3.28
C SER A 52 -11.87 -10.46 2.51
N GLY A 53 -10.54 -10.38 2.56
CA GLY A 53 -9.65 -11.35 1.93
C GLY A 53 -9.09 -10.93 0.57
N LYS A 54 -9.48 -9.77 0.04
CA LYS A 54 -9.05 -9.30 -1.28
C LYS A 54 -8.41 -7.92 -1.18
N VAL A 55 -7.34 -7.69 -1.94
CA VAL A 55 -6.80 -6.34 -2.12
C VAL A 55 -7.70 -5.59 -3.09
N VAL A 56 -8.21 -4.44 -2.68
CA VAL A 56 -9.23 -3.66 -3.41
C VAL A 56 -8.57 -2.61 -4.29
N SER A 57 -7.62 -1.87 -3.73
CA SER A 57 -6.90 -0.82 -4.46
C SER A 57 -5.54 -0.57 -3.84
N MET A 58 -4.65 0.03 -4.61
CA MET A 58 -3.27 0.30 -4.23
C MET A 58 -2.74 1.60 -4.85
N CYS A 59 -2.02 2.37 -4.04
CA CYS A 59 -1.23 3.52 -4.46
C CYS A 59 -0.07 3.11 -5.38
N LYS A 60 0.26 3.97 -6.34
CA LYS A 60 1.46 3.84 -7.16
C LYS A 60 2.72 3.66 -6.30
N ARG A 61 3.56 2.67 -6.66
CA ARG A 61 4.90 2.48 -6.10
C ARG A 61 5.92 3.28 -6.89
N PHE A 62 7.07 3.55 -6.28
CA PHE A 62 8.21 4.19 -6.94
C PHE A 62 7.82 5.51 -7.63
N SER A 63 7.12 6.37 -6.89
CA SER A 63 6.77 7.70 -7.39
C SER A 63 7.83 8.73 -6.97
N ILE A 64 8.18 9.60 -7.91
CA ILE A 64 9.14 10.70 -7.76
C ILE A 64 8.46 11.93 -7.13
N ASN A 65 7.13 11.93 -7.07
CA ASN A 65 6.35 13.03 -6.51
C ASN A 65 6.73 13.25 -5.05
N SER A 66 7.01 14.51 -4.71
CA SER A 66 7.41 14.93 -3.36
C SER A 66 6.25 14.88 -2.35
N GLY A 67 5.03 14.64 -2.83
CA GLY A 67 3.80 14.62 -2.04
C GLY A 67 3.40 13.21 -1.60
N CYS A 68 2.51 13.16 -0.61
CA CYS A 68 1.86 11.91 -0.22
C CYS A 68 0.99 11.41 -1.38
N VAL A 69 1.19 10.15 -1.81
CA VAL A 69 0.26 9.51 -2.75
C VAL A 69 -1.02 9.17 -1.99
N VAL A 70 -2.11 9.87 -2.32
CA VAL A 70 -3.41 9.69 -1.68
C VAL A 70 -4.24 8.74 -2.51
N MET A 71 -4.83 7.75 -1.85
CA MET A 71 -5.78 6.83 -2.44
C MET A 71 -7.08 6.94 -1.67
N ILE A 72 -8.17 7.19 -2.39
CA ILE A 72 -9.53 7.19 -1.84
C ILE A 72 -10.19 5.89 -2.26
N VAL A 73 -10.74 5.17 -1.28
CA VAL A 73 -11.52 3.96 -1.52
C VAL A 73 -12.84 4.12 -0.80
N VAL A 74 -13.92 3.90 -1.55
CA VAL A 74 -15.27 3.82 -0.99
C VAL A 74 -15.54 2.38 -0.59
N VAL A 75 -16.02 2.19 0.63
CA VAL A 75 -16.24 0.87 1.21
C VAL A 75 -17.66 0.80 1.75
N ASP A 76 -18.42 -0.19 1.29
CA ASP A 76 -19.76 -0.43 1.82
C ASP A 76 -19.68 -1.14 3.19
N VAL A 77 -20.06 -0.40 4.23
CA VAL A 77 -20.12 -0.92 5.60
C VAL A 77 -21.22 -1.98 5.75
N ASN A 78 -22.28 -1.94 4.94
CA ASN A 78 -23.34 -2.95 4.96
C ASN A 78 -22.87 -4.29 4.39
N GLU A 79 -22.00 -4.29 3.39
CA GLU A 79 -21.35 -5.49 2.89
C GLU A 79 -20.53 -6.16 4.00
N ILE A 80 -19.71 -5.38 4.71
CA ILE A 80 -18.91 -5.86 5.86
C ILE A 80 -19.80 -6.47 6.94
N ARG A 81 -20.89 -5.77 7.31
CA ARG A 81 -21.85 -6.25 8.32
C ARG A 81 -22.51 -7.55 7.88
N SER A 82 -22.98 -7.61 6.63
CA SER A 82 -23.62 -8.81 6.05
C SER A 82 -22.66 -9.99 5.99
N ARG A 83 -21.40 -9.75 5.60
CA ARG A 83 -20.35 -10.77 5.59
C ARG A 83 -20.08 -11.32 6.98
N ARG A 84 -19.95 -10.45 7.99
CA ARG A 84 -19.71 -10.88 9.37
C ARG A 84 -20.90 -11.64 9.95
N ALA A 85 -22.13 -11.25 9.63
CA ALA A 85 -23.34 -11.93 10.08
C ALA A 85 -23.54 -13.30 9.42
N SER A 86 -23.15 -13.45 8.14
CA SER A 86 -23.27 -14.70 7.39
C SER A 86 -22.24 -15.77 7.77
N VAL A 87 -21.20 -15.43 8.55
CA VAL A 87 -20.14 -16.36 8.94
C VAL A 87 -20.23 -16.66 10.44
N VAL A 88 -20.64 -17.88 10.77
CA VAL A 88 -20.87 -18.32 12.16
C VAL A 88 -19.63 -18.17 13.05
N SER A 89 -18.42 -18.46 12.54
CA SER A 89 -17.18 -18.33 13.31
C SER A 89 -16.89 -16.87 13.70
N LEU A 90 -17.15 -15.91 12.80
CA LEU A 90 -16.99 -14.48 13.09
C LEU A 90 -17.97 -14.00 14.16
N CYS A 91 -19.21 -14.49 14.13
CA CYS A 91 -20.20 -14.21 15.17
C CYS A 91 -19.74 -14.72 16.54
N LYS A 92 -19.18 -15.93 16.60
CA LYS A 92 -18.63 -16.50 17.85
C LYS A 92 -17.47 -15.66 18.38
N THR A 93 -16.50 -15.34 17.54
CA THR A 93 -15.36 -14.48 17.92
C THR A 93 -15.83 -13.09 18.38
N ALA A 94 -16.86 -12.53 17.75
CA ALA A 94 -17.42 -11.24 18.19
C ALA A 94 -18.13 -11.33 19.55
N ALA A 95 -18.81 -12.44 19.84
CA ALA A 95 -19.46 -12.67 21.13
C ALA A 95 -18.46 -12.87 22.28
N GLU A 96 -17.30 -13.45 21.99
CA GLU A 96 -16.21 -13.68 22.95
C GLU A 96 -15.29 -12.46 23.12
N ALA A 97 -15.40 -11.45 22.26
CA ALA A 97 -14.52 -10.29 22.28
C ALA A 97 -14.77 -9.37 23.49
N ALA A 98 -13.68 -8.86 24.06
CA ALA A 98 -13.77 -7.87 25.14
C ALA A 98 -14.44 -6.57 24.64
N ILE A 99 -15.27 -5.98 25.50
CA ILE A 99 -15.88 -4.69 25.23
C ILE A 99 -14.81 -3.60 25.27
N LEU A 100 -14.56 -2.96 24.13
CA LEU A 100 -13.63 -1.84 24.04
C LEU A 100 -14.31 -0.51 24.43
N PRO A 101 -13.56 0.46 24.99
CA PRO A 101 -14.09 1.79 25.25
C PRO A 101 -14.52 2.44 23.93
N LYS A 102 -15.75 2.99 23.91
CA LYS A 102 -16.31 3.67 22.75
C LYS A 102 -16.05 5.17 22.85
N ILE A 103 -15.43 5.74 21.83
CA ILE A 103 -15.30 7.19 21.68
C ILE A 103 -16.44 7.65 20.76
N ILE A 104 -17.30 8.53 21.26
CA ILE A 104 -18.40 9.10 20.47
C ILE A 104 -17.85 10.25 19.65
N ILE A 105 -17.95 10.13 18.33
CA ILE A 105 -17.63 11.19 17.39
C ILE A 105 -18.96 11.83 16.96
N PRO A 106 -19.14 13.15 17.08
CA PRO A 106 -20.42 13.82 16.85
C PRO A 106 -20.83 13.89 15.36
N GLU A 107 -19.96 13.43 14.45
CA GLU A 107 -20.17 13.50 13.01
C GLU A 107 -20.45 12.13 12.38
N ASN A 108 -21.32 12.12 11.37
CA ASN A 108 -21.53 10.93 10.54
C ASN A 108 -20.35 10.75 9.59
N ILE A 109 -19.64 9.64 9.77
CA ILE A 109 -18.51 9.26 8.91
C ILE A 109 -19.00 8.66 7.59
N CYS A 110 -20.15 7.98 7.60
CA CYS A 110 -20.78 7.44 6.39
C CYS A 110 -21.58 8.54 5.69
N LYS A 111 -21.40 8.68 4.39
CA LYS A 111 -22.20 9.54 3.52
C LYS A 111 -22.82 8.67 2.44
N ASP A 112 -24.06 8.98 2.06
CA ASP A 112 -24.65 8.44 0.84
C ASP A 112 -23.83 9.00 -0.34
N PHE A 113 -23.23 8.10 -1.12
CA PHE A 113 -22.21 8.45 -2.10
C PHE A 113 -22.81 8.35 -3.52
N ASP A 114 -23.07 9.49 -4.15
CA ASP A 114 -23.53 9.61 -5.56
C ASP A 114 -22.42 10.09 -6.51
N HIS A 115 -21.16 10.06 -6.08
CA HIS A 115 -20.06 10.71 -6.80
C HIS A 115 -19.28 9.75 -7.71
N GLU A 116 -19.18 10.09 -8.99
CA GLU A 116 -18.24 9.49 -9.95
C GLU A 116 -16.81 9.89 -9.52
N TYR A 117 -15.94 8.89 -9.34
CA TYR A 117 -14.56 9.08 -8.89
C TYR A 117 -13.60 8.92 -10.07
N ASP A 118 -12.58 9.78 -10.15
CA ASP A 118 -11.53 9.67 -11.16
C ASP A 118 -10.47 8.66 -10.68
N ASP A 119 -10.46 7.46 -11.27
CA ASP A 119 -9.56 6.36 -10.94
C ASP A 119 -8.16 6.49 -11.59
N SER A 120 -7.83 7.63 -12.21
CA SER A 120 -6.61 7.77 -13.03
C SER A 120 -5.27 7.54 -12.31
N GLU A 121 -5.21 7.69 -10.97
CA GLU A 121 -4.00 7.42 -10.18
C GLU A 121 -3.99 6.05 -9.46
N MET A 122 -5.04 5.25 -9.64
CA MET A 122 -5.20 3.94 -8.99
C MET A 122 -4.49 2.85 -9.79
N MET A 123 -3.84 1.91 -9.10
CA MET A 123 -3.28 0.72 -9.74
C MET A 123 -4.13 -0.51 -9.39
N ASP A 124 -4.54 -1.27 -10.39
CA ASP A 124 -5.22 -2.56 -10.18
C ASP A 124 -4.27 -3.53 -9.45
N PRO A 125 -4.56 -3.90 -8.20
CA PRO A 125 -3.70 -4.80 -7.41
C PRO A 125 -3.41 -6.13 -8.11
N TYR A 126 -4.35 -6.64 -8.93
CA TYR A 126 -4.17 -7.89 -9.64
C TYR A 126 -3.17 -7.76 -10.79
N ASN A 127 -3.09 -6.60 -11.45
CA ASN A 127 -2.05 -6.33 -12.44
C ASN A 127 -0.68 -6.19 -11.78
N VAL A 128 -0.60 -5.67 -10.55
CA VAL A 128 0.66 -5.59 -9.77
C VAL A 128 1.17 -6.96 -9.36
N ILE A 129 0.33 -7.97 -9.22
CA ILE A 129 0.74 -9.33 -8.80
C ILE A 129 1.00 -10.22 -10.00
N ASN A 130 0.26 -10.01 -11.11
CA ASN A 130 0.33 -10.85 -12.30
C ASN A 130 1.28 -10.33 -13.38
N HIS A 131 1.97 -9.20 -13.16
CA HIS A 131 2.96 -8.73 -14.11
C HIS A 131 4.21 -9.61 -14.06
N ASN A 132 4.52 -10.27 -15.17
CA ASN A 132 5.76 -11.03 -15.36
C ASN A 132 7.04 -10.16 -15.19
N ASN A 133 6.89 -8.84 -15.09
CA ASN A 133 7.98 -7.86 -14.98
C ASN A 133 8.07 -7.15 -13.62
N ILE A 134 7.31 -7.57 -12.58
CA ILE A 134 7.36 -6.92 -11.25
C ILE A 134 8.79 -6.80 -10.72
N GLU A 135 9.59 -7.85 -10.88
CA GLU A 135 10.97 -7.85 -10.40
C GLU A 135 11.84 -6.82 -11.15
N ILE A 136 11.60 -6.62 -12.45
CA ILE A 136 12.31 -5.63 -13.27
C ILE A 136 11.88 -4.21 -12.86
N ASP A 137 10.58 -3.98 -12.69
CA ASP A 137 10.05 -2.69 -12.23
C ASP A 137 10.55 -2.35 -10.83
N GLU A 138 10.66 -3.34 -9.95
CA GLU A 138 11.25 -3.23 -8.61
C GLU A 138 12.75 -2.95 -8.66
N LEU A 139 13.48 -3.63 -9.55
CA LEU A 139 14.93 -3.50 -9.74
C LEU A 139 15.30 -2.12 -10.30
N ILE A 140 14.49 -1.55 -11.19
CA ILE A 140 14.74 -0.24 -11.80
C ILE A 140 14.15 0.88 -10.94
N GLY A 141 12.92 0.70 -10.47
CA GLY A 141 12.15 1.74 -9.79
C GLY A 141 12.74 2.16 -8.45
N ALA A 142 13.19 1.19 -7.64
CA ALA A 142 13.72 1.50 -6.31
C ALA A 142 15.05 2.27 -6.35
N PRO A 143 16.08 1.85 -7.11
CA PRO A 143 17.33 2.60 -7.21
C PRO A 143 17.12 3.97 -7.86
N SER A 144 16.29 4.05 -8.91
CA SER A 144 16.03 5.32 -9.61
C SER A 144 15.42 6.37 -8.67
N CYS A 145 14.39 5.98 -7.92
CA CYS A 145 13.75 6.89 -6.97
C CYS A 145 14.67 7.22 -5.79
N TYR A 146 15.46 6.25 -5.32
CA TYR A 146 16.43 6.49 -4.27
C TYR A 146 17.51 7.50 -4.70
N MET A 147 18.09 7.33 -5.89
CA MET A 147 19.09 8.26 -6.43
C MET A 147 18.51 9.67 -6.63
N TRP A 148 17.27 9.76 -7.12
CA TRP A 148 16.55 11.03 -7.22
C TRP A 148 16.43 11.71 -5.85
N ASP A 149 15.88 11.00 -4.86
CA ASP A 149 15.69 11.52 -3.51
C ASP A 149 17.01 11.90 -2.85
N TYR A 150 18.05 11.08 -3.04
CA TYR A 150 19.38 11.34 -2.53
C TYR A 150 19.95 12.65 -3.09
N LEU A 151 19.86 12.86 -4.41
CA LEU A 151 20.40 14.04 -5.08
C LEU A 151 19.70 15.33 -4.62
N ARG A 152 18.36 15.35 -4.60
CA ARG A 152 17.60 16.54 -4.17
C ARG A 152 17.82 16.89 -2.70
N ARG A 153 18.06 15.89 -1.84
CA ARG A 153 18.28 16.08 -0.40
C ARG A 153 19.73 16.47 -0.07
N SER A 154 20.71 15.93 -0.79
CA SER A 154 22.13 16.23 -0.59
C SER A 154 22.54 17.61 -1.12
N ARG A 155 21.73 18.21 -2.01
CA ARG A 155 22.02 19.48 -2.70
C ARG A 155 23.31 19.44 -3.54
N MET A 156 23.73 18.24 -3.94
CA MET A 156 24.88 18.05 -4.82
C MET A 156 24.52 18.37 -6.28
N GLY A 157 25.52 18.70 -7.10
CA GLY A 157 25.34 19.03 -8.52
C GLY A 157 25.14 17.83 -9.44
N GLY A 158 25.36 16.59 -8.96
CA GLY A 158 25.21 15.38 -9.76
C GLY A 158 25.98 14.19 -9.19
N PHE A 159 26.04 13.11 -9.97
CA PHE A 159 26.79 11.90 -9.68
C PHE A 159 28.02 11.80 -10.59
N PHE A 160 29.13 11.26 -10.06
CA PHE A 160 30.29 10.85 -10.86
C PHE A 160 30.32 9.32 -10.90
N VAL A 161 30.20 8.74 -12.09
CA VAL A 161 30.14 7.28 -12.29
C VAL A 161 31.32 6.84 -13.16
N PRO A 162 32.35 6.21 -12.59
CA PRO A 162 33.45 5.67 -13.38
C PRO A 162 33.00 4.40 -14.12
N LEU A 163 32.96 4.46 -15.45
CA LEU A 163 32.56 3.34 -16.31
C LEU A 163 33.80 2.51 -16.68
N SER A 164 33.84 1.25 -16.25
CA SER A 164 34.95 0.32 -16.54
C SER A 164 34.73 -0.52 -17.81
N GLY A 165 33.54 -0.47 -18.40
CA GLY A 165 33.17 -1.22 -19.60
C GLY A 165 32.68 -2.66 -19.36
N GLY A 166 32.47 -3.06 -18.10
CA GLY A 166 31.83 -4.36 -17.76
C GLY A 166 30.31 -4.26 -17.65
N ASP A 167 29.62 -5.40 -17.74
CA ASP A 167 28.15 -5.52 -17.73
C ASP A 167 27.45 -4.95 -16.48
N ILE A 168 28.19 -4.72 -15.38
CA ILE A 168 27.66 -4.11 -14.15
C ILE A 168 27.68 -2.57 -14.22
N SER A 169 28.46 -2.00 -15.15
CA SER A 169 28.60 -0.55 -15.33
C SER A 169 27.72 0.02 -16.46
N LEU A 170 27.07 -0.84 -17.25
CA LEU A 170 26.19 -0.51 -18.38
C LEU A 170 24.74 -0.80 -18.02
#